data_AF-A0A7R8CRP7-F1
#
_entry.id   AF-A0A7R8CRP7-F1
#
_cell.length_a   1.000
_cell.length_b   1.000
_cell.length_c   1.000
_cell.angle_alpha   90.00
_cell.angle_beta   90.00
_cell.angle_gamma   90.00
#
_symmetry.space_group_name_H-M   'P 1'
#
loop_
_entity.id
_entity.type
_entity.pdbx_description
1 polymer ?
#
loop_
_entity_poly.entity_id
_entity_poly.type
_entity_poly.pdbx_seq_one_letter_code
_entity_poly.pdbx_strand_id
1 'polypeptide(L)'
;MYIRTQEASIDCFKCVSINGSNPACDDPFHNNFTSDYLQRPCWGGRKGRNGLFLASSCIKIIGSYSDGSGTLTVRGCALDSGTLTTDTEIIRMSHCGSFYFNDKYAHGCVQSCDDIDACNSSQRTKSPVHLLILLHLISSALLKFHAEPLCVF
;
A
#
# COMPACT_ATOMS: atom_id res chain seq x y z
N MET A 1 25.14 2.27 -18.51
CA MET A 1 24.32 1.05 -18.52
C MET A 1 24.74 0.21 -17.33
N TYR A 2 24.06 0.35 -16.19
CA TYR A 2 24.34 -0.51 -15.04
C TYR A 2 23.58 -1.83 -15.23
N ILE A 3 24.34 -2.92 -15.33
CA ILE A 3 23.80 -4.28 -15.33
C ILE A 3 23.35 -4.55 -13.89
N ARG A 4 22.02 -4.62 -13.67
CA ARG A 4 21.45 -5.02 -12.37
C ARG A 4 21.69 -6.52 -12.19
N THR A 5 22.76 -6.89 -11.49
CA THR A 5 23.04 -8.27 -11.06
C THR A 5 22.47 -8.49 -9.68
N GLN A 6 21.19 -8.82 -9.59
CA GLN A 6 20.61 -9.60 -8.48
C GLN A 6 19.18 -9.98 -8.84
N GLU A 7 18.89 -11.27 -8.80
CA GLU A 7 17.53 -11.80 -8.60
C GLU A 7 17.07 -11.35 -7.20
N ALA A 8 16.72 -10.07 -7.04
CA ALA A 8 16.33 -9.51 -5.76
C ALA A 8 14.84 -9.74 -5.54
N SER A 9 14.52 -10.61 -4.58
CA SER A 9 13.17 -10.64 -4.00
C SER A 9 13.01 -9.46 -3.06
N ILE A 10 11.83 -8.84 -3.09
CA ILE A 10 11.43 -7.91 -2.03
C ILE A 10 11.01 -8.69 -0.76
N ASP A 11 10.84 -7.97 0.34
CA ASP A 11 10.26 -8.44 1.59
C ASP A 11 8.83 -7.92 1.75
N CYS A 12 7.87 -8.74 2.17
CA CYS A 12 6.48 -8.27 2.43
C CYS A 12 5.94 -8.79 3.75
N PHE A 13 5.00 -8.02 4.32
CA PHE A 13 4.16 -8.53 5.38
C PHE A 13 3.26 -9.65 4.84
N LYS A 14 3.26 -10.78 5.53
CA LYS A 14 2.43 -11.94 5.25
C LYS A 14 1.64 -12.31 6.48
N CYS A 15 0.33 -12.16 6.39
CA CYS A 15 -0.59 -12.42 7.49
C CYS A 15 -2.01 -12.60 6.96
N VAL A 16 -2.84 -13.22 7.80
CA VAL A 16 -4.29 -13.33 7.58
C VAL A 16 -4.97 -12.88 8.86
N SER A 17 -6.05 -12.11 8.72
CA SER A 17 -7.00 -11.81 9.79
C SER A 17 -8.41 -12.13 9.31
N ILE A 18 -9.13 -12.92 10.09
CA ILE A 18 -10.54 -13.20 9.85
C ILE A 18 -11.29 -12.62 11.04
N ASN A 19 -12.27 -11.75 10.80
CA ASN A 19 -13.05 -11.11 11.85
C ASN A 19 -12.20 -10.43 12.94
N GLY A 20 -11.08 -9.81 12.57
CA GLY A 20 -10.20 -9.13 13.52
C GLY A 20 -9.32 -10.06 14.34
N SER A 21 -9.18 -11.34 13.97
CA SER A 21 -8.35 -12.32 14.71
C SER A 21 -6.88 -11.92 14.79
N ASN A 22 -6.40 -11.06 13.89
CA ASN A 22 -5.05 -10.53 13.89
C ASN A 22 -5.06 -9.01 13.66
N PRO A 23 -5.18 -8.21 14.74
CA PRO A 23 -5.21 -6.74 14.64
C PRO A 23 -3.97 -6.14 13.97
N ALA A 24 -2.80 -6.76 14.12
CA ALA A 24 -1.57 -6.32 13.46
C ALA A 24 -1.64 -6.47 11.93
N CYS A 25 -2.41 -7.43 11.43
CA CYS A 25 -2.63 -7.60 10.00
C CYS A 25 -3.64 -6.59 9.44
N ASP A 26 -4.70 -6.33 10.22
CA ASP A 26 -5.78 -5.40 9.88
C ASP A 26 -5.32 -3.93 9.89
N ASP A 27 -4.36 -3.62 10.75
CA ASP A 27 -3.86 -2.28 10.98
C ASP A 27 -3.57 -1.50 9.68
N PRO A 28 -3.96 -0.22 9.59
CA PRO A 28 -3.49 0.70 8.57
C PRO A 28 -2.00 1.01 8.77
N PHE A 29 -1.16 0.01 8.51
CA PHE A 29 0.27 0.12 8.19
C PHE A 29 1.17 0.84 9.22
N HIS A 30 0.84 0.80 10.50
CA HIS A 30 1.72 1.10 11.64
C HIS A 30 2.34 -0.19 12.19
N ASN A 31 3.58 -0.46 11.78
CA ASN A 31 4.37 -1.61 12.24
C ASN A 31 4.89 -1.41 13.68
N ASN A 32 4.02 -1.16 14.66
CA ASN A 32 4.40 -1.32 16.07
C ASN A 32 4.29 -2.78 16.54
N PHE A 33 3.82 -3.65 15.65
CA PHE A 33 3.72 -5.08 15.88
C PHE A 33 4.81 -5.78 15.05
N THR A 34 5.70 -6.44 15.80
CA THR A 34 6.90 -7.21 15.47
C THR A 34 7.19 -7.58 14.00
N SER A 35 8.49 -7.69 13.69
CA SER A 35 9.05 -8.22 12.44
C SER A 35 8.58 -9.64 12.07
N ASP A 36 7.81 -10.29 12.93
CA ASP A 36 7.37 -11.69 12.80
C ASP A 36 6.49 -11.92 11.57
N TYR A 37 5.78 -10.88 11.11
CA TYR A 37 4.95 -10.97 9.91
C TYR A 37 5.71 -10.67 8.63
N LEU A 38 6.98 -10.27 8.71
CA LEU A 38 7.77 -9.87 7.55
C LEU A 38 8.49 -11.08 6.97
N GLN A 39 8.05 -11.52 5.78
CA GLN A 39 8.66 -12.64 5.10
C GLN A 39 9.88 -12.17 4.30
N ARG A 40 11.04 -12.81 4.56
CA ARG A 40 12.32 -12.55 3.87
C ARG A 40 13.02 -13.84 3.42
N PRO A 41 13.42 -13.99 2.15
CA PRO A 41 12.87 -13.29 0.99
C PRO A 41 11.38 -13.65 0.79
N CYS A 42 10.62 -12.78 0.15
CA CYS A 42 9.22 -13.02 -0.13
C CYS A 42 9.02 -13.95 -1.34
N TRP A 43 8.19 -14.97 -1.17
CA TRP A 43 7.94 -16.00 -2.18
C TRP A 43 6.47 -15.99 -2.57
N GLY A 44 6.20 -15.82 -3.86
CA GLY A 44 4.85 -15.79 -4.44
C GLY A 44 4.63 -16.93 -5.44
N GLY A 45 3.38 -17.36 -5.58
CA GLY A 45 2.98 -18.28 -6.65
C GLY A 45 2.87 -17.58 -8.00
N ARG A 46 3.05 -18.34 -9.09
CA ARG A 46 2.88 -17.84 -10.46
C ARG A 46 1.78 -18.61 -11.18
N LYS A 47 0.82 -17.90 -11.77
CA LYS A 47 -0.26 -18.53 -12.54
C LYS A 47 0.32 -19.43 -13.64
N GLY A 48 -0.17 -20.66 -13.72
CA GLY A 48 0.26 -21.65 -14.73
C GLY A 48 1.65 -22.26 -14.50
N ARG A 49 2.25 -22.08 -13.30
CA ARG A 49 3.50 -22.72 -12.92
C ARG A 49 3.38 -23.33 -11.52
N ASN A 50 3.95 -24.52 -11.36
CA ASN A 50 4.06 -25.16 -10.05
C ASN A 50 5.30 -24.62 -9.32
N GLY A 51 5.18 -24.42 -8.02
CA GLY A 51 6.26 -23.93 -7.17
C GLY A 51 6.13 -22.45 -6.79
N LEU A 52 7.12 -21.98 -6.03
CA LEU A 52 7.21 -20.62 -5.53
C LEU A 52 8.37 -19.89 -6.21
N PHE A 53 8.20 -18.59 -6.42
CA PHE A 53 9.16 -17.72 -7.11
C PHE A 53 9.42 -16.47 -6.26
N LEU A 54 10.60 -15.86 -6.45
CA LEU A 54 10.99 -14.62 -5.80
C LEU A 54 9.98 -13.53 -6.16
N ALA A 55 9.29 -12.99 -5.17
CA ALA A 55 8.25 -12.01 -5.41
C ALA A 55 8.83 -10.64 -5.76
N SER A 56 8.11 -9.91 -6.60
CA SER A 56 8.42 -8.54 -7.02
C SER A 56 7.45 -7.52 -6.43
N SER A 57 6.37 -7.97 -5.78
CA SER A 57 5.28 -7.10 -5.33
C SER A 57 4.63 -7.61 -4.04
N CYS A 58 4.18 -6.67 -3.20
CA CYS A 58 3.37 -6.98 -2.03
C CYS A 58 1.89 -6.71 -2.34
N ILE A 59 1.00 -7.53 -1.77
CA ILE A 59 -0.45 -7.32 -1.87
C ILE A 59 -1.09 -7.23 -0.49
N LYS A 60 -2.12 -6.38 -0.36
CA LYS A 60 -3.10 -6.36 0.74
C LYS A 60 -4.50 -6.49 0.16
N ILE A 61 -5.23 -7.49 0.61
CA ILE A 61 -6.64 -7.71 0.27
C ILE A 61 -7.45 -7.40 1.53
N ILE A 62 -8.48 -6.58 1.38
CA ILE A 62 -9.48 -6.35 2.43
C ILE A 62 -10.85 -6.64 1.83
N GLY A 63 -11.65 -7.45 2.51
CA GLY A 63 -12.96 -7.84 2.02
C GLY A 63 -13.89 -8.40 3.08
N SER A 64 -15.03 -8.90 2.63
CA SER A 64 -16.04 -9.58 3.44
C SER A 64 -16.58 -10.81 2.71
N TYR A 65 -16.96 -11.84 3.47
CA TYR A 65 -17.60 -13.02 2.91
C TYR A 65 -19.03 -12.70 2.48
N SER A 66 -19.44 -13.24 1.33
CA SER A 66 -20.76 -13.00 0.78
C SER A 66 -21.90 -13.67 1.56
N ASP A 67 -21.57 -14.67 2.38
CA ASP A 67 -22.50 -15.29 3.34
C ASP A 67 -22.71 -14.47 4.63
N GLY A 68 -22.04 -13.31 4.75
CA GLY A 68 -22.10 -12.46 5.94
C GLY A 68 -21.31 -13.01 7.14
N SER A 69 -20.54 -14.09 6.97
CA SER A 69 -19.79 -14.72 8.08
C SER A 69 -18.62 -13.91 8.59
N GLY A 70 -18.27 -12.80 7.94
CA GLY A 70 -17.21 -11.94 8.45
C GLY A 70 -16.47 -11.05 7.46
N THR A 71 -15.45 -10.39 7.99
CA THR A 71 -14.42 -9.66 7.25
C THR A 71 -13.14 -10.48 7.14
N LEU A 72 -12.32 -10.14 6.15
CA LEU A 72 -11.06 -10.78 5.85
C LEU A 72 -10.02 -9.72 5.46
N THR A 73 -8.84 -9.82 6.05
CA THR A 73 -7.63 -9.13 5.60
C THR A 73 -6.56 -10.16 5.27
N VAL A 74 -5.95 -10.07 4.10
CA VAL A 74 -4.82 -10.92 3.69
C VAL A 74 -3.69 -10.04 3.21
N ARG A 75 -2.48 -10.24 3.74
CA ARG A 75 -1.25 -9.68 3.16
C ARG A 75 -0.37 -10.80 2.67
N GLY A 76 0.33 -10.58 1.56
CA GLY A 76 1.23 -11.59 1.01
C GLY A 76 2.13 -11.10 -0.11
N CYS A 77 2.98 -12.01 -0.56
CA CYS A 77 3.88 -11.84 -1.69
C CYS A 77 3.15 -12.16 -2.99
N ALA A 78 3.43 -11.42 -4.05
CA ALA A 78 2.96 -11.72 -5.39
C ALA A 78 4.02 -11.36 -6.45
N LEU A 79 3.87 -11.95 -7.63
CA LEU A 79 4.83 -11.85 -8.72
C LEU A 79 4.17 -11.21 -9.94
N ASP A 80 4.84 -10.23 -10.56
CA ASP A 80 4.54 -9.81 -11.93
C ASP A 80 5.07 -10.88 -12.90
N SER A 81 4.17 -11.58 -13.57
CA SER A 81 4.54 -12.56 -14.57
C SER A 81 4.94 -11.93 -15.90
N GLY A 82 4.87 -10.60 -16.02
CA GLY A 82 5.28 -9.82 -17.19
C GLY A 82 4.41 -10.08 -18.40
N THR A 83 3.18 -10.58 -18.21
CA THR A 83 2.28 -10.85 -19.33
C THR A 83 1.76 -9.54 -19.94
N LEU A 84 1.56 -9.54 -21.27
CA LEU A 84 1.15 -8.36 -22.05
C LEU A 84 -0.22 -7.80 -21.63
N THR A 85 -1.02 -8.58 -20.90
CA THR A 85 -2.35 -8.18 -20.41
C THR A 85 -2.28 -7.79 -18.94
N THR A 86 -2.31 -6.48 -18.68
CA THR A 86 -2.35 -5.88 -17.34
C THR A 86 -3.48 -6.43 -16.47
N ASP A 87 -4.59 -6.87 -17.10
CA ASP A 87 -5.82 -7.29 -16.42
C ASP A 87 -5.84 -8.76 -15.98
N THR A 88 -4.79 -9.54 -16.29
CA THR A 88 -4.75 -10.97 -15.92
C THR A 88 -3.96 -11.26 -14.65
N GLU A 89 -3.32 -10.24 -14.07
CA GLU A 89 -2.41 -10.36 -12.94
C GLU A 89 -2.86 -9.46 -11.79
N ILE A 90 -3.08 -10.08 -10.63
CA ILE A 90 -3.65 -9.43 -9.43
C ILE A 90 -2.86 -8.20 -8.95
N ILE A 91 -1.58 -8.11 -9.32
CA ILE A 91 -0.65 -7.08 -8.86
C ILE A 91 -0.59 -5.82 -9.75
N ARG A 92 -1.07 -5.87 -10.99
CA ARG A 92 -0.82 -4.78 -11.97
C ARG A 92 -1.83 -3.63 -11.88
N MET A 93 -2.89 -3.78 -11.07
CA MET A 93 -3.79 -2.68 -10.74
C MET A 93 -4.51 -2.95 -9.42
N SER A 94 -4.60 -1.93 -8.57
CA SER A 94 -5.50 -1.99 -7.40
C SER A 94 -6.95 -1.97 -7.88
N HIS A 95 -7.70 -3.03 -7.58
CA HIS A 95 -9.07 -3.20 -8.05
C HIS A 95 -9.91 -3.95 -7.01
N CYS A 96 -11.23 -3.86 -7.16
CA CYS A 96 -12.16 -4.59 -6.31
C CYS A 96 -12.90 -5.64 -7.14
N GLY A 97 -13.21 -6.76 -6.51
CA GLY A 97 -13.84 -7.88 -7.17
C GLY A 97 -14.19 -8.98 -6.19
N SER A 98 -14.72 -10.05 -6.74
CA SER A 98 -15.05 -11.24 -5.96
C SER A 98 -14.03 -12.34 -6.18
N PHE A 99 -13.75 -13.10 -5.11
CA PHE A 99 -12.77 -14.16 -5.11
C PHE A 99 -13.18 -15.25 -4.11
N TYR A 100 -12.57 -16.42 -4.24
CA TYR A 100 -12.70 -17.49 -3.26
C TYR A 100 -11.52 -17.45 -2.29
N PHE A 101 -11.83 -17.58 -1.00
CA PHE A 101 -10.84 -17.75 0.06
C PHE A 101 -11.31 -18.85 1.01
N ASN A 102 -10.49 -19.89 1.19
CA ASN A 102 -10.84 -21.10 1.98
C ASN A 102 -12.25 -21.63 1.64
N ASP A 103 -12.52 -21.88 0.35
CA ASP A 103 -13.78 -22.38 -0.18
C ASP A 103 -15.02 -21.50 0.04
N LYS A 104 -14.84 -20.27 0.55
CA LYS A 104 -15.90 -19.28 0.71
C LYS A 104 -15.79 -18.18 -0.31
N TYR A 105 -16.94 -17.73 -0.79
CA TYR A 105 -17.02 -16.58 -1.69
C TYR A 105 -16.91 -15.28 -0.89
N ALA A 106 -16.03 -14.39 -1.33
CA ALA A 106 -15.78 -13.10 -0.73
C ALA A 106 -15.78 -12.00 -1.79
N HIS A 107 -16.03 -10.77 -1.35
CA HIS A 107 -15.86 -9.57 -2.15
C HIS A 107 -14.89 -8.63 -1.43
N GLY A 108 -13.96 -8.03 -2.16
CA GLY A 108 -12.96 -7.16 -1.57
C GLY A 108 -12.12 -6.41 -2.58
N CYS A 109 -11.22 -5.60 -2.07
CA CYS A 109 -10.29 -4.79 -2.86
C CYS A 109 -8.87 -5.26 -2.61
N VAL A 110 -8.10 -5.42 -3.69
CA VAL A 110 -6.66 -5.63 -3.64
C VAL A 110 -5.93 -4.31 -3.82
N GLN A 111 -4.92 -4.10 -2.98
CA GLN A 111 -3.92 -3.06 -3.13
C GLN A 111 -2.57 -3.73 -3.36
N SER A 112 -1.83 -3.26 -4.35
CA SER A 112 -0.50 -3.76 -4.68
C SER A 112 0.53 -2.65 -4.66
N CYS A 113 1.79 -3.01 -4.44
CA CYS A 113 2.95 -2.17 -4.62
C CYS A 113 4.12 -3.03 -5.08
N ASP A 114 5.09 -2.40 -5.72
CA ASP A 114 6.21 -3.04 -6.39
C ASP A 114 7.54 -2.37 -6.02
N ASP A 115 8.64 -3.13 -6.17
CA ASP A 115 10.03 -2.67 -6.10
C ASP A 115 10.46 -1.95 -4.79
N ILE A 116 9.72 -2.13 -3.70
CA ILE A 116 10.10 -1.65 -2.36
C ILE A 116 9.68 -2.64 -1.27
N ASP A 117 10.57 -2.87 -0.31
CA ASP A 117 10.29 -3.75 0.82
C ASP A 117 9.20 -3.18 1.71
N ALA A 118 8.33 -4.06 2.18
CA ALA A 118 7.36 -3.80 3.23
C ALA A 118 6.52 -2.54 2.94
N CYS A 119 6.00 -2.37 1.71
CA CYS A 119 5.35 -1.14 1.31
C CYS A 119 4.20 -0.77 2.26
N ASN A 120 4.47 0.22 3.07
CA ASN A 120 3.49 0.92 3.86
C ASN A 120 3.34 2.27 3.17
N SER A 121 2.38 2.34 2.23
CA SER A 121 1.90 3.65 1.80
C SER A 121 1.16 4.25 2.99
N SER A 122 1.89 4.96 3.86
CA SER A 122 1.27 6.05 4.62
C SER A 122 0.56 6.90 3.58
N GLN A 123 -0.76 7.08 3.71
CA GLN A 123 -1.44 8.09 2.90
C GLN A 123 -0.59 9.35 3.06
N ARG A 124 -0.06 9.90 1.97
CA ARG A 124 0.65 11.18 2.02
C ARG A 124 -0.32 12.15 2.67
N THR A 125 -0.15 12.39 3.98
CA THR A 125 -0.79 13.50 4.66
C THR A 125 -0.32 14.69 3.85
N LYS A 126 -1.25 15.37 3.18
CA LYS A 126 -0.92 16.61 2.49
C LYS A 126 -0.33 17.51 3.55
N SER A 127 1.00 17.66 3.52
CA SER A 127 1.70 18.40 4.54
C SER A 127 1.10 19.81 4.59
N PRO A 128 0.74 20.33 5.77
CA PRO A 128 0.10 21.64 5.90
C PRO A 128 1.02 22.80 5.46
N VAL A 129 2.22 22.51 4.94
CA VAL A 129 3.18 23.45 4.38
C VAL A 129 2.52 24.43 3.40
N HIS A 130 1.58 23.99 2.56
CA HIS A 130 0.87 24.94 1.67
C HIS A 130 0.01 25.96 2.42
N LEU A 131 -0.62 25.55 3.53
CA LEU A 131 -1.42 26.46 4.35
C LEU A 131 -0.52 27.42 5.15
N LEU A 132 0.61 26.93 5.66
CA LEU A 132 1.61 27.73 6.38
C LEU A 132 2.30 28.76 5.48
N ILE A 133 2.61 28.41 4.23
CA ILE A 133 3.17 29.35 3.24
C ILE A 133 2.14 30.45 2.92
N LEU A 134 0.87 30.09 2.74
CA LEU A 134 -0.18 31.08 2.47
C LEU A 134 -0.38 32.04 3.64
N LEU A 135 -0.38 31.53 4.88
CA LEU A 135 -0.44 32.35 6.11
C LEU A 135 0.76 33.30 6.25
N HIS A 136 1.96 32.83 5.92
CA HIS A 136 3.16 33.69 5.91
C HIS A 136 3.08 34.81 4.87
N LEU A 137 2.59 34.51 3.66
CA LEU A 137 2.41 35.53 2.61
C LEU A 137 1.38 36.58 3.04
N ILE A 138 0.25 36.17 3.62
CA ILE A 138 -0.80 37.09 4.10
C ILE A 138 -0.27 37.98 5.25
N SER A 139 0.45 37.41 6.22
CA SER A 139 1.06 38.17 7.32
C SER A 139 2.10 39.18 6.82
N SER A 140 2.93 38.79 5.84
CA SER A 140 3.92 39.69 5.24
C SER A 140 3.28 40.83 4.43
N ALA A 141 2.13 40.60 3.80
CA ALA A 141 1.37 41.63 3.11
C ALA A 141 0.71 42.61 4.10
N LEU A 142 0.15 42.12 5.20
CA LEU A 142 -0.46 42.95 6.25
C LEU A 142 0.59 43.84 6.97
N LEU A 143 1.80 43.33 7.21
CA LEU A 143 2.90 44.14 7.75
C LEU A 143 3.32 45.27 6.80
N LYS A 144 3.27 45.03 5.48
CA LYS A 144 3.55 46.08 4.48
C LYS A 144 2.48 47.17 4.47
N PHE A 145 1.21 46.83 4.68
CA PHE A 145 0.11 47.80 4.79
C PHE A 145 0.16 48.64 6.08
N HIS A 146 0.75 48.13 7.16
CA HIS A 146 0.93 48.92 8.40
C HIS A 146 2.21 49.78 8.39
N ALA A 147 3.04 49.66 7.36
CA ALA A 147 4.34 50.33 7.24
C ALA A 147 4.37 51.44 6.16
N GLU A 148 3.23 51.88 5.64
CA GLU A 148 3.16 53.18 4.94
C GLU A 148 2.91 54.28 5.99
N PRO A 149 3.93 55.08 6.35
CA PRO A 149 3.69 56.32 7.08
C PRO A 149 2.96 57.29 6.16
N LEU A 150 2.01 58.03 6.73
CA LEU A 150 1.46 59.26 6.15
C LEU A 150 2.60 60.17 5.65
N CYS A 151 2.88 60.13 4.34
CA CYS A 151 3.57 61.23 3.68
C CYS A 151 2.52 62.19 3.13
N VAL A 152 2.31 63.22 3.94
CA VAL A 152 1.69 64.51 3.63
C VAL A 152 2.30 65.11 2.36
N PHE A 153 1.44 65.53 1.43
CA PHE A 153 1.57 66.77 0.66
C PHE A 153 0.18 67.29 0.31
#